data_AF-A0A8T4BUC5-F1
#
_entry.id   AF-A0A8T4BUC5-F1
#
_cell.length_a   1.000
_cell.length_b   1.000
_cell.length_c   1.000
_cell.angle_alpha   90.00
_cell.angle_beta   90.00
_cell.angle_gamma   90.00
#
_symmetry.space_group_name_H-M   'P 1'
#
loop_
_entity.id
_entity.type
_entity.pdbx_description
1 polymer ?
#
loop_
_entity_poly.entity_id
_entity_poly.type
_entity_poly.pdbx_seq_one_letter_code
_entity_poly.pdbx_strand_id
1 'polypeptide(L)' 'MESKRFCGVCGRHLTKTNIKGKCVECEDVVCKSCGTMKQGKVMCKDCIEDSKKKGWEKFLTGTKKGLKLRKNPIRF' A
#
# COMPACT_ATOMS: atom_id res chain seq x y z
N MET A 1 -8.27 -22.94 18.98
CA MET A 1 -8.31 -21.86 17.97
C MET A 1 -7.65 -20.62 18.57
N GLU A 2 -6.34 -20.48 18.38
CA GLU A 2 -5.62 -19.27 18.82
C GLU A 2 -6.01 -18.10 17.90
N SER A 3 -6.87 -17.21 18.38
CA SER A 3 -7.12 -15.95 17.68
C SER A 3 -5.81 -15.18 17.63
N LYS A 4 -5.34 -14.78 16.45
CA LYS A 4 -4.23 -13.83 16.30
C LYS A 4 -4.55 -12.55 17.08
N ARG A 5 -4.15 -12.48 18.36
CA ARG A 5 -4.39 -11.34 19.26
C ARG A 5 -3.33 -10.27 19.11
N PHE A 6 -2.58 -10.22 18.01
CA PHE A 6 -1.51 -9.25 17.83
C PHE A 6 -1.66 -8.55 16.50
N CYS A 7 -1.35 -7.26 16.48
CA CYS A 7 -1.33 -6.48 15.25
C CYS A 7 -0.12 -6.92 14.41
N GLY A 8 -0.35 -7.34 13.18
CA GLY A 8 0.74 -7.75 12.26
C GLY A 8 1.72 -6.64 11.88
N VAL A 9 1.45 -5.39 12.27
CA VAL A 9 2.32 -4.23 11.99
C VAL A 9 3.13 -3.82 13.21
N CYS A 10 2.46 -3.54 14.34
CA CYS A 10 3.13 -3.04 15.54
C CYS A 10 3.36 -4.09 16.64
N GLY A 11 2.94 -5.35 16.42
CA GLY A 11 3.06 -6.42 17.40
C GLY A 11 2.23 -6.23 18.68
N ARG A 12 1.43 -5.16 18.79
CA ARG A 12 0.63 -4.89 19.99
C ARG A 12 -0.55 -5.84 20.11
N HIS A 13 -0.91 -6.14 21.36
CA HIS A 13 -2.07 -6.97 21.67
C HIS A 13 -3.38 -6.29 21.22
N LEU A 14 -4.19 -7.02 20.45
CA LEU A 14 -5.46 -6.62 19.89
C LEU A 14 -6.59 -7.07 20.83
N THR A 15 -7.33 -6.10 21.35
CA THR A 15 -8.62 -6.34 22.01
C THR A 15 -9.75 -6.19 21.01
N LYS A 16 -10.92 -6.79 21.26
CA LYS A 16 -12.11 -6.73 20.37
C LYS A 16 -12.46 -5.29 19.95
N THR A 17 -12.19 -4.31 20.80
CA THR A 17 -12.43 -2.87 20.57
C THR A 17 -11.34 -2.15 19.78
N ASN A 18 -10.12 -2.69 19.74
CA ASN A 18 -8.96 -2.06 19.10
C ASN A 18 -8.67 -2.60 17.69
N ILE A 19 -9.37 -3.66 17.27
CA ILE A 19 -9.26 -4.21 15.92
C ILE A 19 -9.91 -3.24 14.92
N LYS A 20 -9.19 -2.91 13.86
CA LYS A 20 -9.73 -2.18 12.70
C LYS A 20 -10.35 -3.15 11.69
N GLY A 21 -9.65 -4.25 11.44
CA GLY A 21 -10.00 -5.25 10.43
C GLY A 21 -8.76 -5.99 9.92
N LYS A 22 -8.93 -6.76 8.84
CA LYS A 22 -7.83 -7.39 8.10
C LYS A 22 -7.37 -6.48 6.97
N CYS A 23 -6.06 -6.36 6.80
CA CYS A 23 -5.49 -5.69 5.64
C CYS A 23 -5.79 -6.49 4.37
N VAL A 24 -6.17 -5.84 3.27
CA VAL A 24 -6.43 -6.52 1.99
C VAL A 24 -5.16 -7.00 1.28
N GLU A 25 -4.01 -6.38 1.54
CA GLU A 25 -2.74 -6.72 0.86
C GLU A 25 -2.01 -7.87 1.54
N CYS A 26 -1.95 -7.88 2.87
CA CYS A 26 -1.20 -8.87 3.66
C CYS A 26 -2.09 -9.80 4.48
N GLU A 27 -3.42 -9.62 4.44
CA GLU A 27 -4.41 -10.42 5.19
C GLU A 27 -4.25 -10.44 6.72
N ASP A 28 -3.28 -9.69 7.25
CA ASP A 28 -3.04 -9.57 8.67
C ASP A 28 -4.04 -8.66 9.38
N VAL A 29 -4.33 -9.03 10.62
CA VAL A 29 -5.21 -8.25 11.49
C VAL A 29 -4.46 -7.03 11.97
N VAL A 30 -5.05 -5.86 11.75
CA VAL A 30 -4.44 -4.56 12.10
C VAL A 30 -5.26 -3.83 13.16
N CYS A 31 -4.54 -3.17 14.08
CA CYS A 31 -5.15 -2.29 15.06
C CYS A 31 -5.64 -0.99 14.40
N LYS A 32 -6.51 -0.25 15.08
CA LYS A 32 -7.04 1.04 14.60
C LYS A 32 -5.95 2.08 14.30
N SER A 33 -4.81 2.00 14.97
CA SER A 33 -3.68 2.92 14.77
C SER A 33 -2.79 2.56 13.57
N CYS A 34 -2.72 1.28 13.21
CA CYS A 34 -1.89 0.77 12.11
C CYS A 34 -2.69 0.49 10.83
N GLY A 35 -4.02 0.41 10.92
CA GLY A 35 -4.93 0.21 9.79
C GLY A 35 -5.61 1.50 9.34
N THR A 36 -5.50 1.83 8.06
CA THR A 36 -6.20 2.93 7.40
C THR A 36 -7.27 2.39 6.45
N MET A 37 -8.35 3.14 6.24
CA MET A 37 -9.31 2.81 5.20
C MET A 37 -9.00 3.64 3.95
N LYS A 38 -8.78 2.98 2.82
CA LYS A 38 -8.51 3.62 1.52
C LYS A 38 -9.44 3.02 0.49
N GLN A 39 -10.27 3.85 -0.15
CA GLN A 39 -11.27 3.42 -1.15
C GLN A 39 -12.17 2.26 -0.66
N GLY A 40 -12.62 2.32 0.60
CA GLY A 40 -13.47 1.27 1.20
C GLY A 40 -12.74 -0.02 1.60
N LYS A 41 -11.41 -0.12 1.39
CA LYS A 41 -10.60 -1.28 1.79
C LYS A 41 -9.74 -0.93 2.99
N VAL A 42 -9.58 -1.88 3.93
CA VAL A 42 -8.66 -1.75 5.06
C VAL A 42 -7.25 -2.07 4.56
N MET A 43 -6.31 -1.15 4.81
CA MET A 43 -4.91 -1.28 4.45
C MET A 43 -4.00 -1.04 5.67
N CYS A 44 -2.91 -1.78 5.74
CA CYS A 44 -1.89 -1.65 6.78
C CYS A 44 -0.92 -0.50 6.44
N LYS A 45 -0.39 0.21 7.45
CA LYS A 45 0.60 1.28 7.23
C LYS A 45 1.83 0.79 6.44
N ASP A 46 2.35 -0.38 6.77
CA ASP A 46 3.47 -1.02 6.06
C ASP A 46 3.20 -1.17 4.56
N CYS A 47 2.02 -1.71 4.24
CA CYS A 47 1.51 -1.90 2.88
C CYS A 47 1.35 -0.56 2.14
N ILE A 48 0.93 0.48 2.87
CA ILE A 48 0.78 1.84 2.33
C ILE A 48 2.16 2.46 2.08
N GLU A 49 3.14 2.24 2.96
CA GLU A 49 4.51 2.69 2.79
C GLU A 49 5.21 1.98 1.64
N ASP A 50 5.05 0.65 1.52
CA ASP A 50 5.54 -0.13 0.38
C ASP A 50 4.89 0.33 -0.94
N SER A 51 3.58 0.55 -0.95
CA SER A 51 2.86 1.10 -2.11
C SER A 51 3.35 2.50 -2.48
N LYS A 52 3.62 3.36 -1.49
CA LYS A 52 4.22 4.69 -1.72
C LYS A 52 5.63 4.59 -2.28
N LYS A 53 6.45 3.68 -1.75
CA LYS A 53 7.83 3.46 -2.21
C LYS A 53 7.85 2.95 -3.65
N LYS A 54 7.01 1.97 -4.00
CA LYS A 54 6.82 1.48 -5.38
C LYS A 54 6.26 2.55 -6.31
N GLY A 55 5.41 3.45 -5.82
CA GLY A 55 4.93 4.62 -6.56
C GLY A 55 6.04 5.62 -6.86
N TRP A 56 6.94 5.85 -5.90
CA TRP A 56 8.14 6.66 -6.07
C TRP A 56 9.16 6.01 -7.01
N GLU A 57 9.39 4.70 -6.92
CA GLU A 57 10.22 3.97 -7.86
C GLU A 57 9.62 4.02 -9.27
N LYS A 58 8.30 3.90 -9.44
CA LYS A 58 7.64 4.12 -10.74
C LYS A 58 7.73 5.56 -11.23
N PHE A 59 7.79 6.55 -10.34
CA PHE A 59 7.98 7.96 -10.71
C PHE A 59 9.42 8.21 -11.17
N LEU A 60 10.41 7.68 -10.43
CA LEU A 60 11.84 7.78 -10.77
C LEU A 60 12.22 6.95 -12.00
N THR A 61 11.60 5.79 -12.20
CA THR A 61 11.78 4.93 -13.39
C THR A 61 10.82 5.32 -14.54
N GLY A 62 9.88 6.24 -14.28
CA GLY A 62 8.92 6.79 -15.23
C GLY A 62 9.50 7.87 -16.16
N THR A 63 10.73 8.34 -15.90
CA THR A 63 11.47 9.26 -16.76
C THR A 63 12.33 8.56 -17.82
N LYS A 64 12.06 7.28 -18.16
CA LYS A 64 12.75 6.60 -19.28
C LYS A 64 11.87 5.79 -20.26
N LYS A 65 10.54 5.80 -20.15
CA LYS A 65 9.65 5.21 -21.19
C LYS A 65 8.39 6.05 -21.38
N GLY A 66 8.53 7.19 -22.06
CA GLY A 66 7.41 8.06 -22.38
C GLY A 66 7.67 9.16 -23.42
N LEU A 67 8.91 9.35 -23.89
CA LEU A 67 9.19 10.20 -25.04
C LEU A 67 8.84 9.42 -26.32
N LYS A 68 7.54 9.36 -26.62
CA LYS A 68 7.06 9.06 -27.97
C LYS A 68 7.71 10.12 -28.87
N LEU A 69 8.73 9.73 -29.62
CA LEU A 69 9.26 10.51 -30.73
C LEU A 69 8.08 10.89 -31.63
N ARG A 70 7.58 12.11 -31.51
CA ARG A 70 6.91 12.79 -32.63
C ARG A 70 8.01 13.20 -33.61
N LYS A 71 8.59 12.23 -34.32
CA LYS A 71 9.31 12.53 -35.57
C LYS A 71 8.25 12.73 -36.64
N ASN A 72 7.81 13.98 -36.73
CA ASN A 72 7.13 14.53 -37.88
C ASN A 72 8.09 14.38 -39.08
N PRO A 73 7.77 13.63 -40.15
CA PRO A 73 8.60 13.62 -41.34
C PRO A 73 8.37 14.94 -42.10
N ILE A 74 9.19 15.95 -41.83
CA ILE A 74 9.24 17.14 -42.67
C ILE A 74 9.96 16.75 -43.97
N ARG A 75 9.17 16.67 -45.04
CA ARG A 75 9.57 16.71 -46.45
C ARG A 75 10.60 17.81 -46.67
N PHE A 76 11.75 17.47 -47.25
CA PHE A 76 12.44 18.24 -48.29
C PHE A 76 13.22 17.26 -49.17
#